data_AF-A0A183CUM1-F1
#
_entry.id   AF-A0A183CUM1-F1
#
_cell.length_a   1.000
_cell.length_b   1.000
_cell.length_c   1.000
_cell.angle_alpha   90.00
_cell.angle_beta   90.00
_cell.angle_gamma   90.00
#
_symmetry.space_group_name_H-M   'P 1'
#
loop_
_entity.id
_entity.type
_entity.pdbx_description
1 polymer ?
#
loop_
_entity_poly.entity_id
_entity_poly.type
_entity_poly.pdbx_seq_one_letter_code
_entity_poly.pdbx_strand_id
1 'polypeptide(L)'
;MLKRNSDTIIQDIARRWKESEARIKETEDLLTSVKYEERSLEEDRLEILGELLDKAAQSFEIFDEHEHRKIPYGHRIVLEVRLLTVFNDAVDLIFKIIGEFDKLKGDQIGVNDERDQLRYEIRYCDAVYTEVHERFLKSYLEMEW
;
A
#
# COMPACT_ATOMS: atom_id res chain seq x y z
N MET A 1 17.11 15.75 -26.27
CA MET A 1 17.59 14.60 -25.48
C MET A 1 16.71 14.30 -24.26
N LEU A 2 16.08 15.29 -23.62
CA LEU A 2 15.21 15.10 -22.43
C LEU A 2 13.90 14.32 -22.66
N LYS A 3 13.23 14.47 -23.82
CA LYS A 3 11.97 13.77 -24.14
C LYS A 3 12.08 12.24 -24.10
N ARG A 4 13.24 11.67 -24.48
CA ARG A 4 13.41 10.22 -24.59
C ARG A 4 13.55 9.53 -23.23
N ASN A 5 13.96 10.26 -22.19
CA ASN A 5 14.11 9.73 -20.83
C ASN A 5 12.82 9.89 -20.00
N SER A 6 12.04 10.96 -20.25
CA SER A 6 10.75 11.16 -19.57
C SER A 6 9.73 10.08 -19.92
N ASP A 7 9.68 9.71 -21.20
CA ASP A 7 8.75 8.69 -21.69
C ASP A 7 9.05 7.32 -21.06
N THR A 8 10.32 7.00 -20.83
CA THR A 8 10.76 5.77 -20.15
C THR A 8 10.32 5.72 -18.68
N ILE A 9 10.36 6.85 -17.96
CA ILE A 9 9.97 6.89 -16.54
C ILE A 9 8.46 6.71 -16.37
N ILE A 10 7.65 7.38 -17.19
CA ILE A 10 6.18 7.18 -17.16
C ILE A 10 5.83 5.74 -17.50
N GLN A 11 6.47 5.17 -18.52
CA GLN A 11 6.26 3.77 -18.89
C GLN A 11 6.64 2.82 -17.76
N ASP A 12 7.71 3.11 -17.02
CA ASP A 12 8.11 2.31 -15.86
C ASP A 12 7.09 2.41 -14.72
N ILE A 13 6.59 3.61 -14.40
CA ILE A 13 5.56 3.80 -13.37
C ILE A 13 4.26 3.09 -13.77
N ALA A 14 3.81 3.24 -15.01
CA ALA A 14 2.63 2.54 -15.53
C ALA A 14 2.79 1.02 -15.49
N ARG A 15 4.00 0.50 -15.77
CA ARG A 15 4.32 -0.92 -15.62
C ARG A 15 4.21 -1.36 -14.15
N ARG A 16 4.76 -0.58 -13.22
CA ARG A 16 4.71 -0.87 -11.78
C ARG A 16 3.28 -0.89 -11.25
N TRP A 17 2.41 0.02 -11.68
CA TRP A 17 0.99 -0.03 -11.32
C TRP A 17 0.32 -1.34 -11.73
N LYS A 18 0.57 -1.82 -12.95
CA LYS A 18 0.04 -3.12 -13.42
C LYS A 18 0.59 -4.30 -12.63
N GLU A 19 1.87 -4.25 -12.27
CA GLU A 19 2.48 -5.27 -11.41
C GLU A 19 1.84 -5.25 -10.02
N SER A 20 1.66 -4.07 -9.43
CA SER A 20 1.00 -3.88 -8.14
C SER A 20 -0.45 -4.35 -8.13
N GLU A 21 -1.21 -4.17 -9.23
CA GLU A 21 -2.59 -4.67 -9.34
C GLU A 21 -2.63 -6.20 -9.24
N ALA A 22 -1.69 -6.91 -9.89
CA ALA A 22 -1.57 -8.35 -9.77
C ALA A 22 -1.22 -8.78 -8.33
N ARG A 23 -0.37 -8.00 -7.66
CA ARG A 23 0.04 -8.27 -6.27
C ARG A 23 -1.12 -8.18 -5.27
N ILE A 24 -2.15 -7.36 -5.51
CA ILE A 24 -3.35 -7.35 -4.64
C ILE A 24 -3.94 -8.74 -4.58
N LYS A 25 -4.26 -9.30 -5.75
CA LYS A 25 -4.90 -10.61 -5.85
C LYS A 25 -4.03 -11.72 -5.25
N GLU A 26 -2.73 -11.69 -5.51
CA GLU A 26 -1.79 -12.64 -4.89
C GLU A 26 -1.80 -12.55 -3.36
N THR A 27 -1.97 -11.34 -2.82
CA THR A 27 -2.03 -11.11 -1.37
C THR A 27 -3.38 -11.55 -0.79
N GLU A 28 -4.49 -11.29 -1.48
CA GLU A 28 -5.83 -11.80 -1.10
C GLU A 28 -5.85 -13.34 -1.05
N ASP A 29 -5.32 -13.98 -2.09
CA ASP A 29 -5.20 -15.43 -2.17
C ASP A 29 -4.32 -15.98 -1.03
N LEU A 30 -3.20 -15.29 -0.73
CA LEU A 30 -2.31 -15.63 0.37
C LEU A 30 -3.02 -15.58 1.72
N LEU A 31 -3.69 -14.48 2.05
CA LEU A 31 -4.41 -14.29 3.32
C LEU A 31 -5.53 -15.33 3.49
N THR A 32 -6.29 -15.59 2.42
CA THR A 32 -7.39 -16.58 2.42
C THR A 32 -6.90 -18.01 2.61
N SER A 33 -5.64 -18.30 2.25
CA SER A 33 -5.08 -19.65 2.37
C SER A 33 -4.68 -20.04 3.79
N VAL A 34 -4.54 -19.05 4.70
CA VAL A 34 -4.07 -19.28 6.06
C VAL A 34 -5.18 -19.88 6.91
N LYS A 35 -4.87 -20.98 7.59
CA LYS A 35 -5.81 -21.66 8.49
C LYS A 35 -5.60 -21.21 9.93
N TYR A 36 -6.70 -20.94 10.60
CA TYR A 36 -6.74 -20.53 12.01
C TYR A 36 -7.90 -21.21 12.74
N GLU A 37 -7.86 -21.17 14.07
CA GLU A 37 -8.95 -21.63 14.92
C GLU A 37 -9.93 -20.47 15.19
N GLU A 38 -11.23 -20.75 15.28
CA GLU A 38 -12.23 -19.70 15.53
C GLU A 38 -11.96 -19.02 16.88
N ARG A 39 -11.98 -17.68 16.90
CA ARG A 39 -11.70 -16.81 18.04
C ARG A 39 -10.27 -16.92 18.56
N SER A 40 -9.33 -17.27 17.70
CA SER A 40 -7.91 -17.33 18.04
C SER A 40 -7.21 -16.00 17.81
N LEU A 41 -5.98 -15.87 18.34
CA LEU A 41 -5.15 -14.69 18.10
C LEU A 41 -4.71 -14.59 16.64
N GLU A 42 -4.59 -15.74 15.98
CA GLU A 42 -4.29 -15.85 14.55
C GLU A 42 -5.42 -15.29 13.69
N GLU A 43 -6.69 -15.51 14.08
CA GLU A 43 -7.84 -14.89 13.40
C GLU A 43 -7.74 -13.35 13.46
N ASP A 44 -7.54 -12.78 14.65
CA ASP A 44 -7.43 -11.33 14.84
C ASP A 44 -6.21 -10.74 14.11
N ARG A 45 -5.08 -11.45 14.06
CA ARG A 45 -3.90 -11.03 13.26
C ARG A 45 -4.21 -11.00 11.77
N LEU A 46 -4.91 -12.02 11.25
CA LEU A 46 -5.31 -12.06 9.84
C LEU A 46 -6.32 -10.96 9.49
N GLU A 47 -7.25 -10.65 10.40
CA GLU A 47 -8.18 -9.54 10.23
C GLU A 47 -7.43 -8.22 10.07
N ILE A 48 -6.46 -7.92 10.95
CA ILE A 48 -5.65 -6.69 10.86
C ILE A 48 -4.79 -6.67 9.58
N LEU A 49 -4.27 -7.81 9.14
CA LEU A 49 -3.54 -7.90 7.86
C LEU A 49 -4.45 -7.65 6.65
N GLY A 50 -5.70 -8.11 6.71
CA GLY A 50 -6.74 -7.78 5.73
C GLY A 50 -7.03 -6.29 5.70
N GLU A 51 -7.19 -5.66 6.87
CA GLU A 51 -7.35 -4.19 6.96
C GLU A 51 -6.14 -3.46 6.36
N LEU A 52 -4.91 -3.95 6.58
CA LEU A 52 -3.72 -3.35 5.98
C LEU A 52 -3.72 -3.48 4.45
N LEU A 53 -4.20 -4.60 3.89
CA LEU A 53 -4.35 -4.78 2.45
C LEU A 53 -5.40 -3.82 1.88
N ASP A 54 -6.55 -3.68 2.55
CA ASP A 54 -7.59 -2.72 2.15
C ASP A 54 -7.04 -1.29 2.13
N LYS A 55 -6.22 -0.94 3.12
CA LYS A 55 -5.50 0.34 3.11
C LYS A 55 -4.50 0.42 1.98
N ALA A 56 -3.70 -0.61 1.72
CA ALA A 56 -2.77 -0.61 0.59
C ALA A 56 -3.53 -0.32 -0.73
N ALA A 57 -4.68 -0.95 -0.94
CA ALA A 57 -5.51 -0.80 -2.14
C ALA A 57 -6.03 0.63 -2.37
N GLN A 58 -6.17 1.46 -1.33
CA GLN A 58 -6.54 2.88 -1.47
C GLN A 58 -5.56 3.68 -2.34
N SER A 59 -4.31 3.20 -2.49
CA SER A 59 -3.36 3.78 -3.45
C SER A 59 -3.91 3.85 -4.87
N PHE A 60 -4.66 2.83 -5.29
CA PHE A 60 -5.27 2.78 -6.62
C PHE A 60 -6.44 3.74 -6.74
N GLU A 61 -7.29 3.81 -5.71
CA GLU A 61 -8.42 4.75 -5.69
C GLU A 61 -7.96 6.20 -5.84
N ILE A 62 -6.90 6.58 -5.11
CA ILE A 62 -6.31 7.92 -5.21
C ILE A 62 -5.70 8.12 -6.59
N PHE A 63 -4.94 7.15 -7.10
CA PHE A 63 -4.37 7.23 -8.45
C PHE A 63 -5.46 7.47 -9.52
N ASP A 64 -6.53 6.68 -9.50
CA ASP A 64 -7.64 6.76 -10.44
C ASP A 64 -8.37 8.11 -10.34
N GLU A 65 -8.60 8.64 -9.14
CA GLU A 65 -9.25 9.94 -8.94
C GLU A 65 -8.49 11.10 -9.61
N HIS A 66 -7.16 10.98 -9.68
CA HIS A 66 -6.28 12.01 -10.24
C HIS A 66 -5.76 11.68 -11.64
N GLU A 67 -6.09 10.52 -12.23
CA GLU A 67 -5.54 10.08 -13.52
C GLU A 67 -5.74 11.14 -14.61
N HIS A 68 -6.95 11.66 -14.75
CA HIS A 68 -7.31 12.62 -15.79
C HIS A 68 -6.99 14.09 -15.45
N ARG A 69 -6.47 14.35 -14.25
CA ARG A 69 -6.16 15.72 -13.82
C ARG A 69 -4.86 16.20 -14.44
N LYS A 70 -4.85 17.48 -14.85
CA LYS A 70 -3.67 18.13 -15.40
C LYS A 70 -2.70 18.51 -14.28
N ILE A 71 -1.83 17.56 -13.93
CA ILE A 71 -0.78 17.71 -12.91
C ILE A 71 0.56 17.98 -13.62
N PRO A 72 1.38 18.96 -13.16
CA PRO A 72 2.76 19.10 -13.61
C PRO A 72 3.53 17.79 -13.55
N TYR A 73 4.25 17.49 -14.62
CA TYR A 73 4.92 16.21 -14.84
C TYR A 73 5.76 15.72 -13.66
N GLY A 74 6.62 16.59 -13.10
CA GLY A 74 7.47 16.23 -11.97
C GLY A 74 6.68 15.90 -10.71
N HIS A 75 5.59 16.64 -10.45
CA HIS A 75 4.74 16.40 -9.28
C HIS A 75 4.03 15.05 -9.42
N ARG A 76 3.50 14.76 -10.62
CA ARG A 76 2.84 13.48 -10.90
C ARG A 76 3.76 12.29 -10.60
N ILE A 77 5.01 12.34 -11.06
CA ILE A 77 5.99 11.29 -10.76
C ILE A 77 6.19 11.13 -9.26
N VAL A 78 6.43 12.21 -8.53
CA VAL A 78 6.68 12.15 -7.08
C VAL A 78 5.49 11.55 -6.35
N LEU A 79 4.27 11.97 -6.69
CA LEU A 79 3.06 11.53 -6.01
C LEU A 79 2.71 10.09 -6.35
N GLU A 80 2.77 9.68 -7.62
CA GLU A 80 2.51 8.29 -8.01
C GLU A 80 3.55 7.32 -7.45
N VAL A 81 4.83 7.70 -7.46
CA VAL A 81 5.89 6.90 -6.82
C VAL A 81 5.64 6.77 -5.32
N ARG A 82 5.18 7.84 -4.65
CA ARG A 82 4.87 7.80 -3.22
C ARG A 82 3.73 6.83 -2.92
N LEU A 83 2.65 6.83 -3.72
CA LEU A 83 1.58 5.83 -3.60
C LEU A 83 2.10 4.41 -3.79
N LEU A 84 2.86 4.16 -4.87
CA LEU A 84 3.45 2.85 -5.13
C LEU A 84 4.40 2.39 -4.01
N THR A 85 5.16 3.29 -3.40
CA THR A 85 6.04 2.93 -2.27
C THR A 85 5.22 2.46 -1.08
N VAL A 86 4.22 3.22 -0.64
CA VAL A 86 3.38 2.84 0.50
C VAL A 86 2.64 1.53 0.25
N PHE A 87 2.08 1.37 -0.96
CA PHE A 87 1.46 0.12 -1.38
C PHE A 87 2.43 -1.07 -1.26
N ASN A 88 3.61 -0.95 -1.87
CA ASN A 88 4.56 -2.06 -1.92
C ASN A 88 5.11 -2.38 -0.53
N ASP A 89 5.38 -1.38 0.31
CA ASP A 89 5.87 -1.60 1.67
C ASP A 89 4.82 -2.36 2.52
N ALA A 90 3.54 -1.99 2.40
CA ALA A 90 2.44 -2.67 3.09
C ALA A 90 2.28 -4.13 2.61
N VAL A 91 2.30 -4.35 1.29
CA VAL A 91 2.19 -5.70 0.72
C VAL A 91 3.40 -6.55 1.11
N ASP A 92 4.62 -6.02 1.01
CA ASP A 92 5.85 -6.73 1.41
C ASP A 92 5.81 -7.13 2.89
N LEU A 93 5.28 -6.27 3.76
CA LEU A 93 5.08 -6.58 5.17
C LEU A 93 4.09 -7.72 5.37
N ILE A 94 2.96 -7.73 4.65
CA ILE A 94 1.98 -8.83 4.70
C ILE A 94 2.65 -10.14 4.30
N PHE A 95 3.35 -10.19 3.17
CA PHE A 95 4.07 -11.38 2.72
C PHE A 95 5.07 -11.88 3.77
N LYS A 96 5.83 -10.95 4.38
CA LYS A 96 6.79 -11.28 5.42
C LYS A 96 6.12 -11.90 6.65
N ILE A 97 5.03 -11.28 7.14
CA ILE A 97 4.32 -11.77 8.32
C ILE A 97 3.67 -13.13 8.04
N ILE A 98 3.00 -13.29 6.90
CA ILE A 98 2.38 -14.58 6.54
C ILE A 98 3.43 -15.68 6.34
N GLY A 99 4.58 -15.36 5.73
CA GLY A 99 5.70 -16.31 5.58
C GLY A 99 6.27 -16.81 6.92
N GLU A 100 6.01 -16.08 8.00
CA GLU A 100 6.48 -16.38 9.35
C GLU A 100 5.33 -16.56 10.36
N PHE A 101 4.10 -16.75 9.87
CA PHE A 101 2.88 -16.58 10.66
C PHE A 101 2.84 -17.47 11.92
N ASP A 102 3.31 -18.71 11.76
CA ASP A 102 3.34 -19.73 12.80
C ASP A 102 4.41 -19.50 13.87
N LYS A 103 5.38 -18.59 13.66
CA LYS A 103 6.47 -18.37 14.63
C LYS A 103 5.99 -17.82 15.97
N LEU A 104 4.83 -17.15 15.99
CA LEU A 104 4.25 -16.55 17.20
C LEU A 104 3.23 -17.45 17.90
N LYS A 105 3.07 -18.71 17.46
CA LYS A 105 2.15 -19.66 18.11
C LYS A 105 2.51 -19.85 19.58
N GLY A 106 1.58 -19.48 20.46
CA GLY A 106 1.77 -19.55 21.92
C GLY A 106 2.58 -18.39 22.52
N ASP A 107 3.01 -17.41 21.72
CA ASP A 107 3.68 -16.19 22.19
C ASP A 107 2.72 -14.98 22.19
N GLN A 108 2.03 -14.79 23.30
CA GLN A 108 1.07 -13.70 23.46
C GLN A 108 1.73 -12.30 23.36
N ILE A 109 2.98 -12.16 23.82
CA ILE A 109 3.67 -10.86 23.84
C ILE A 109 4.04 -10.49 22.41
N GLY A 110 4.69 -11.42 21.68
CA GLY A 110 5.04 -11.21 20.28
C GLY A 110 3.83 -10.94 19.40
N VAL A 111 2.70 -11.63 19.65
CA VAL A 111 1.43 -11.32 18.96
C VAL A 111 0.98 -9.88 19.22
N ASN A 112 0.99 -9.42 20.47
CA ASN A 112 0.53 -8.07 20.79
C ASN A 112 1.43 -7.00 20.18
N ASP A 113 2.74 -7.22 20.19
CA ASP A 113 3.71 -6.31 19.57
C ASP A 113 3.50 -6.22 18.05
N GLU A 114 3.26 -7.35 17.38
CA GLU A 114 2.96 -7.37 15.94
C GLU A 114 1.64 -6.64 15.63
N ARG A 115 0.59 -6.84 16.44
CA ARG A 115 -0.68 -6.13 16.27
C ARG A 115 -0.53 -4.63 16.40
N ASP A 116 0.24 -4.17 17.37
CA ASP A 116 0.49 -2.74 17.57
C ASP A 116 1.30 -2.14 16.42
N GLN A 117 2.29 -2.89 15.91
CA GLN A 117 3.01 -2.51 14.69
C GLN A 117 2.07 -2.44 13.48
N LEU A 118 1.24 -3.45 13.24
CA LEU A 118 0.31 -3.45 12.11
C LEU A 118 -0.68 -2.28 12.17
N ARG A 119 -1.20 -1.97 13.35
CA ARG A 119 -2.05 -0.78 13.57
C ARG A 119 -1.29 0.52 13.34
N TYR A 120 -0.01 0.57 13.66
CA TYR A 120 0.83 1.71 13.30
C TYR A 120 0.95 1.85 11.78
N GLU A 121 1.20 0.76 11.05
CA GLU A 121 1.32 0.77 9.58
C GLU A 121 0.01 1.19 8.89
N ILE A 122 -1.14 0.72 9.39
CA ILE A 122 -2.46 1.16 8.91
C ILE A 122 -2.61 2.69 9.03
N ARG A 123 -2.27 3.24 10.21
CA ARG A 123 -2.31 4.69 10.44
C ARG A 123 -1.29 5.46 9.62
N TYR A 124 -0.11 4.86 9.38
CA TYR A 124 0.90 5.43 8.52
C TYR A 124 0.38 5.54 7.09
N CYS A 125 -0.25 4.49 6.55
CA CYS A 125 -0.88 4.52 5.24
C CYS A 125 -1.90 5.67 5.15
N ASP A 126 -2.83 5.77 6.11
CA ASP A 126 -3.84 6.84 6.15
C ASP A 126 -3.23 8.25 6.13
N ALA A 127 -2.17 8.46 6.92
CA ALA A 127 -1.49 9.75 6.99
C ALA A 127 -0.83 10.11 5.65
N VAL A 128 -0.12 9.15 5.03
CA VAL A 128 0.54 9.40 3.74
C VAL A 128 -0.47 9.59 2.63
N TYR A 129 -1.56 8.82 2.59
CA TYR A 129 -2.60 8.97 1.59
C TYR A 129 -3.30 10.32 1.68
N THR A 130 -3.61 10.77 2.90
CA THR A 130 -4.16 12.12 3.12
C THR A 130 -3.20 13.19 2.58
N GLU A 131 -1.92 13.09 2.92
CA GLU A 131 -0.89 14.03 2.43
C GLU A 131 -0.75 14.00 0.91
N VAL A 132 -0.68 12.82 0.29
CA VAL A 132 -0.53 12.67 -1.16
C VAL A 132 -1.77 13.16 -1.90
N HIS A 133 -2.96 12.84 -1.41
CA HIS A 133 -4.23 13.30 -1.99
C HIS A 133 -4.34 14.82 -1.94
N GLU A 134 -4.03 15.44 -0.78
CA GLU A 134 -3.98 16.89 -0.64
C GLU A 134 -3.00 17.52 -1.64
N ARG A 135 -1.83 16.91 -1.81
CA ARG A 135 -0.81 17.41 -2.74
C ARG A 135 -1.19 17.26 -4.20
N PHE A 136 -1.89 16.19 -4.58
CA PHE A 136 -2.51 16.09 -5.91
C PHE A 136 -3.49 17.25 -6.14
N LEU A 137 -4.35 17.53 -5.16
CA LEU A 137 -5.33 18.62 -5.24
C LEU A 137 -4.65 19.99 -5.35
N LYS A 138 -3.68 20.29 -4.48
CA LYS A 138 -2.91 21.54 -4.53
C LYS A 138 -2.21 21.70 -5.85
N SER A 139 -1.56 20.64 -6.33
CA SER A 139 -0.87 20.66 -7.61
C SER A 139 -1.81 20.84 -8.79
N TYR A 140 -3.04 20.34 -8.73
CA TYR A 140 -4.07 20.55 -9.74
C TYR A 140 -4.61 21.98 -9.74
N LEU A 141 -4.78 22.56 -8.54
CA LEU A 141 -5.29 23.91 -8.32
C LEU A 141 -4.22 25.01 -8.42
N GLU A 142 -3.00 24.65 -8.83
CA GLU A 142 -1.85 25.56 -8.92
C GLU A 142 -1.50 26.26 -7.58
N MET A 143 -1.76 25.57 -6.47
CA MET A 143 -1.41 26.00 -5.12
C MET A 143 -0.02 25.51 -4.72
N GLU A 144 0.61 26.20 -3.76
CA GLU A 144 1.86 25.75 -3.12
C GLU A 144 1.61 24.45 -2.35
N TRP A 145 2.50 23.45 -2.53
CA TRP A 145 2.33 22.08 -2.02
C TRP A 145 3.60 21.50 -1.41
#